data_AF-A0A371INM2-F1
#
_entry.id   AF-A0A371INM2-F1
#
_cell.length_a   1.000
_cell.length_b   1.000
_cell.length_c   1.000
_cell.angle_alpha   90.00
_cell.angle_beta   90.00
_cell.angle_gamma   90.00
#
_symmetry.space_group_name_H-M   'P 1'
#
loop_
_entity.id
_entity.type
_entity.pdbx_description
1 polymer ?
#
loop_
_entity_poly.entity_id
_entity_poly.type
_entity_poly.pdbx_seq_one_letter_code
_entity_poly.pdbx_strand_id
1 'polypeptide(L)'
;MRLGKQRYENKYMAIKYFNDNKSWSIKWMCNNLNIARASYYKWLHRQIPAQEQENIKLAGLIKEYDERFNHILGYRRMASWINHFNHTNYSKNRVHRIMKKLGIHSLISKEKKKV
;
A
#
# COMPACT_ATOMS: atom_id res chain seq x y z
N MET A 1 -0.87 2.74 -5.01
CA MET A 1 -1.52 2.23 -3.78
C MET A 1 -0.80 2.81 -2.56
N ARG A 2 -1.48 3.50 -1.64
CA ARG A 2 -0.84 4.00 -0.41
C ARG A 2 -0.65 2.89 0.62
N LEU A 3 0.50 2.90 1.27
CA LEU A 3 0.85 1.91 2.29
C LEU A 3 0.44 2.34 3.70
N GLY A 4 -0.10 3.55 3.87
CA GLY A 4 -0.73 4.03 5.10
C GLY A 4 -2.15 3.50 5.37
N LYS A 5 -2.73 3.97 6.50
CA LYS A 5 -4.13 3.76 6.89
C LYS A 5 -4.97 4.96 6.44
N GLN A 6 -5.32 5.04 5.15
CA GLN A 6 -6.17 6.12 4.65
C GLN A 6 -7.60 5.63 4.43
N ARG A 7 -8.55 6.14 5.21
CA ARG A 7 -9.98 5.91 4.97
C ARG A 7 -10.44 6.79 3.80
N TYR A 8 -11.36 6.25 2.99
CA TYR A 8 -12.00 6.93 1.86
C TYR A 8 -11.06 7.43 0.76
N GLU A 9 -9.85 6.85 0.63
CA GLU A 9 -8.86 7.25 -0.38
C GLU A 9 -9.44 7.27 -1.80
N ASN A 10 -10.19 6.22 -2.17
CA ASN A 10 -10.81 6.12 -3.50
C ASN A 10 -11.80 7.28 -3.76
N LYS A 11 -12.56 7.69 -2.73
CA LYS A 11 -13.50 8.82 -2.84
C LYS A 11 -12.73 10.14 -3.04
N TYR A 12 -11.65 10.35 -2.31
CA TYR A 12 -10.81 11.54 -2.50
C TYR A 12 -10.14 11.59 -3.88
N MET A 13 -9.66 10.43 -4.37
CA MET A 13 -9.12 10.33 -5.72
C MET A 13 -10.16 10.67 -6.79
N ALA A 14 -11.39 10.18 -6.65
CA ALA A 14 -12.48 10.53 -7.56
C ALA A 14 -12.79 12.03 -7.53
N ILE A 15 -12.92 12.64 -6.33
CA ILE A 15 -13.14 14.09 -6.18
C ILE A 15 -12.05 14.88 -6.90
N LYS A 16 -10.78 14.52 -6.67
CA LYS A 16 -9.65 15.18 -7.33
C LYS A 16 -9.72 15.03 -8.85
N TYR A 17 -9.93 13.82 -9.34
CA TYR A 17 -10.01 13.54 -10.77
C TYR A 17 -11.10 14.36 -11.46
N PHE A 18 -12.33 14.38 -10.92
CA PHE A 18 -13.44 15.12 -11.52
C PHE A 18 -13.30 16.64 -11.37
N ASN A 19 -12.70 17.11 -10.28
CA ASN A 19 -12.35 18.53 -10.15
C ASN A 19 -11.33 18.95 -11.22
N ASP A 20 -10.26 18.17 -11.40
CA ASP A 20 -9.15 18.54 -12.28
C ASP A 20 -9.51 18.38 -13.77
N ASN A 21 -10.31 17.36 -14.13
CA ASN A 21 -10.62 17.04 -15.54
C ASN A 21 -11.97 17.56 -16.03
N LYS A 22 -12.93 17.79 -15.12
CA LYS A 22 -14.31 18.19 -15.46
C LYS A 22 -14.74 19.47 -14.76
N SER A 23 -13.88 20.08 -13.95
CA SER A 23 -14.16 21.29 -13.15
C SER A 23 -15.39 21.16 -12.25
N TRP A 24 -15.66 19.94 -11.75
CA TRP A 24 -16.77 19.70 -10.85
C TRP A 24 -16.52 20.31 -9.47
N SER A 25 -17.56 20.86 -8.86
CA SER A 25 -17.46 21.50 -7.55
C SER A 25 -17.09 20.50 -6.45
N ILE A 26 -15.94 20.72 -5.82
CA ILE A 26 -15.46 19.93 -4.66
C ILE A 26 -16.50 19.91 -3.54
N LYS A 27 -17.20 21.04 -3.29
CA LYS A 27 -18.26 21.13 -2.26
C LYS A 27 -19.39 20.16 -2.57
N TRP A 28 -19.87 20.18 -3.82
CA TRP A 28 -20.95 19.32 -4.27
C TRP A 28 -20.55 17.84 -4.16
N MET A 29 -19.36 17.47 -4.65
CA MET A 29 -18.91 16.07 -4.57
C MET A 29 -18.71 15.59 -3.12
N CYS A 30 -18.15 16.42 -2.24
CA CYS A 30 -17.99 16.07 -0.82
C CYS A 30 -19.35 15.80 -0.14
N ASN A 31 -20.34 16.64 -0.42
CA ASN A 31 -21.69 16.47 0.11
C ASN A 31 -22.34 15.18 -0.39
N ASN A 32 -22.28 14.92 -1.70
CA ASN A 32 -22.86 13.71 -2.30
C ASN A 32 -22.18 12.42 -1.83
N LEU A 33 -20.87 12.46 -1.57
CA LEU A 33 -20.10 11.30 -1.10
C LEU A 33 -20.13 11.10 0.42
N ASN A 34 -20.86 11.96 1.14
CA ASN A 34 -20.94 12.04 2.60
C ASN A 34 -19.55 12.12 3.25
N ILE A 35 -18.75 13.07 2.79
CA ILE A 35 -17.38 13.34 3.25
C ILE A 35 -17.30 14.78 3.74
N ALA A 36 -16.67 14.98 4.91
CA ALA A 36 -16.33 16.32 5.36
C ALA A 36 -15.32 16.97 4.41
N ARG A 37 -15.65 18.16 3.88
CA ARG A 37 -14.77 18.95 3.00
C ARG A 37 -13.38 19.17 3.61
N ALA A 38 -13.31 19.42 4.92
CA ALA A 38 -12.04 19.56 5.64
C ALA A 38 -11.15 18.31 5.55
N SER A 39 -11.73 17.11 5.59
CA SER A 39 -10.98 15.86 5.45
C SER A 39 -10.39 15.67 4.05
N TYR A 40 -11.08 16.15 3.01
CA TYR A 40 -10.55 16.15 1.64
C TYR A 40 -9.30 17.03 1.53
N TYR A 41 -9.35 18.28 2.00
CA TYR A 41 -8.17 19.16 1.95
C TYR A 41 -7.03 18.67 2.84
N LYS A 42 -7.34 18.08 4.00
CA LYS A 42 -6.33 17.39 4.83
C LYS A 42 -5.65 16.26 4.06
N TRP A 43 -6.39 15.49 3.27
CA TRP A 43 -5.83 14.44 2.41
C TRP A 43 -5.00 15.01 1.26
N LEU A 44 -5.47 16.12 0.66
CA LEU A 44 -4.82 16.78 -0.48
C LEU A 44 -3.45 17.35 -0.11
N HIS A 45 -3.33 17.96 1.07
CA HIS A 45 -2.10 18.60 1.55
C HIS A 45 -1.35 17.76 2.60
N ARG A 46 -1.64 16.46 2.69
CA ARG A 46 -1.03 15.57 3.67
C ARG A 46 0.46 15.35 3.37
N GLN A 47 1.30 15.58 4.37
CA GLN A 47 2.68 15.11 4.38
C GLN A 47 2.75 13.62 4.71
N ILE A 48 3.61 12.87 4.02
CA ILE A 48 3.78 11.43 4.25
C ILE A 48 4.49 11.24 5.60
N PRO A 49 3.87 10.58 6.59
CA PRO A 49 4.51 10.32 7.87
C PRO A 49 5.69 9.38 7.72
N ALA A 50 6.69 9.50 8.60
CA ALA A 50 7.90 8.67 8.59
C ALA A 50 7.59 7.16 8.55
N GLN A 51 6.57 6.70 9.28
CA GLN A 51 6.17 5.28 9.25
C GLN A 51 5.66 4.81 7.88
N GLU A 52 4.98 5.68 7.13
CA GLU A 52 4.53 5.35 5.78
C GLU A 52 5.70 5.38 4.79
N GLN A 53 6.64 6.31 4.96
CA GLN A 53 7.87 6.35 4.20
C GLN A 53 8.71 5.07 4.42
N GLU A 54 8.80 4.61 5.65
CA GLU A 54 9.44 3.34 6.00
C GLU A 54 8.73 2.13 5.34
N ASN A 55 7.40 2.16 5.25
CA ASN A 55 6.66 1.12 4.51
C ASN A 55 6.94 1.16 3.00
N ILE A 56 7.12 2.36 2.43
CA ILE A 56 7.50 2.52 1.02
C ILE A 56 8.89 1.94 0.78
N LYS A 57 9.87 2.24 1.66
CA LYS A 57 11.21 1.65 1.61
C LYS A 57 11.15 0.12 1.66
N LEU A 58 10.42 -0.43 2.64
CA LEU A 58 10.24 -1.88 2.77
C LEU A 58 9.54 -2.49 1.54
N ALA A 59 8.56 -1.81 0.94
CA ALA A 59 7.91 -2.27 -0.29
C ALA A 59 8.88 -2.32 -1.47
N GLY A 60 9.81 -1.37 -1.57
CA GLY A 60 10.89 -1.39 -2.55
C GLY A 60 11.78 -2.64 -2.39
N LEU A 61 12.26 -2.88 -1.16
CA LEU A 61 13.07 -4.06 -0.84
C LEU A 61 12.33 -5.37 -1.14
N ILE A 62 11.04 -5.46 -0.81
CA ILE A 62 10.23 -6.65 -1.11
C ILE A 62 10.18 -6.92 -2.61
N LYS A 63 9.96 -5.89 -3.46
CA LYS A 63 9.94 -6.06 -4.92
C LYS A 63 11.28 -6.52 -5.46
N GLU A 64 12.35 -5.87 -5.03
CA GLU A 64 13.70 -6.19 -5.47
C GLU A 64 14.06 -7.65 -5.16
N TYR A 65 13.76 -8.12 -3.95
CA TYR A 65 14.00 -9.51 -3.56
C TYR A 65 13.07 -10.48 -4.28
N ASP A 66 11.81 -10.11 -4.46
CA ASP A 66 10.84 -10.96 -5.17
C ASP A 66 11.28 -11.23 -6.61
N GLU A 67 11.73 -10.19 -7.32
CA GLU A 67 12.30 -10.28 -8.66
C GLU A 67 13.63 -11.05 -8.66
N ARG A 68 14.56 -10.72 -7.76
CA ARG A 68 15.88 -11.38 -7.66
C ARG A 68 15.78 -12.89 -7.42
N PHE A 69 14.77 -13.33 -6.68
CA PHE A 69 14.55 -14.73 -6.34
C PHE A 69 13.40 -15.38 -7.13
N ASN A 70 13.04 -14.84 -8.31
CA ASN A 70 12.03 -15.41 -9.20
C ASN A 70 10.71 -15.79 -8.48
N HIS A 71 10.24 -14.95 -7.57
CA HIS A 71 8.99 -15.13 -6.81
C HIS A 71 8.93 -16.40 -5.94
N ILE A 72 10.07 -16.97 -5.58
CA ILE A 72 10.20 -18.18 -4.74
C ILE A 72 9.95 -17.86 -3.26
N LEU A 73 10.27 -16.62 -2.84
CA LEU A 73 10.28 -16.25 -1.43
C LEU A 73 8.87 -16.00 -0.86
N GLY A 74 8.43 -16.90 0.02
CA GLY A 74 7.28 -16.63 0.90
C GLY A 74 7.60 -15.59 1.96
N TYR A 75 6.58 -14.93 2.53
CA TYR A 75 6.74 -13.78 3.42
C TYR A 75 7.61 -14.01 4.66
N ARG A 76 7.65 -15.25 5.19
CA ARG A 76 8.51 -15.60 6.33
C ARG A 76 9.99 -15.56 5.95
N ARG A 77 10.33 -16.10 4.79
CA ARG A 77 11.70 -16.07 4.25
C ARG A 77 12.05 -14.65 3.82
N MET A 78 11.14 -13.97 3.12
CA MET A 78 11.30 -12.56 2.74
C MET A 78 11.68 -11.68 3.94
N ALA A 79 10.95 -11.79 5.06
CA ALA A 79 11.26 -11.05 6.27
C ALA A 79 12.64 -11.38 6.85
N SER A 80 13.02 -12.66 6.87
CA SER A 80 14.33 -13.09 7.39
C SER A 80 15.48 -12.55 6.53
N TRP A 81 15.34 -12.61 5.21
CA TRP A 81 16.35 -12.14 4.26
C TRP A 81 16.51 -10.63 4.33
N ILE A 82 15.38 -9.89 4.26
CA ILE A 82 15.41 -8.43 4.36
C ILE A 82 16.06 -7.98 5.67
N ASN A 83 15.72 -8.60 6.80
CA ASN A 83 16.29 -8.24 8.09
C ASN A 83 17.79 -8.54 8.17
N HIS A 84 18.20 -9.71 7.67
CA HIS A 84 19.59 -10.15 7.70
C HIS A 84 20.50 -9.27 6.84
N PHE A 85 20.12 -9.03 5.58
CA PHE A 85 20.98 -8.33 4.61
C PHE A 85 20.90 -6.80 4.71
N ASN A 86 19.79 -6.24 5.19
CA ASN A 86 19.63 -4.78 5.31
C ASN A 86 19.82 -4.27 6.73
N HIS A 87 20.25 -5.13 7.67
CA HIS A 87 20.38 -4.80 9.10
C HIS A 87 19.12 -4.14 9.68
N THR A 88 17.96 -4.72 9.37
CA THR A 88 16.65 -4.22 9.80
C THR A 88 15.92 -5.22 10.69
N ASN A 89 14.88 -4.77 11.39
CA ASN A 89 14.08 -5.58 12.30
C ASN A 89 12.58 -5.51 11.97
N TYR A 90 12.20 -5.73 10.71
CA TYR A 90 10.81 -5.76 10.32
C TYR A 90 10.12 -7.03 10.83
N SER A 91 8.91 -6.87 11.38
CA SER A 91 8.11 -8.02 11.79
C SER A 91 7.58 -8.78 10.57
N LYS A 92 7.51 -10.11 10.68
CA LYS A 92 6.99 -10.99 9.62
C LYS A 92 5.59 -10.59 9.17
N ASN A 93 4.74 -10.13 10.10
CA ASN A 93 3.38 -9.66 9.82
C ASN A 93 3.37 -8.32 9.07
N ARG A 94 4.34 -7.43 9.29
CA ARG A 94 4.48 -6.18 8.53
C ARG A 94 4.82 -6.48 7.07
N VAL A 95 5.81 -7.35 6.84
CA VAL A 95 6.21 -7.81 5.51
C VAL A 95 5.04 -8.47 4.79
N HIS A 96 4.32 -9.38 5.46
CA HIS A 96 3.15 -10.07 4.89
C HIS A 96 2.06 -9.11 4.42
N ARG A 97 1.72 -8.10 5.23
CA ARG A 97 0.71 -7.10 4.86
C ARG A 97 1.14 -6.29 3.62
N ILE A 98 2.42 -5.94 3.52
CA ILE A 98 2.93 -5.19 2.37
C ILE A 98 2.96 -6.08 1.13
N MET A 99 3.44 -7.32 1.21
CA MET A 99 3.38 -8.28 0.11
C MET A 99 1.94 -8.47 -0.40
N LYS A 100 0.96 -8.68 0.51
CA LYS A 100 -0.46 -8.76 0.14
C LYS A 100 -0.96 -7.51 -0.58
N LYS A 101 -0.57 -6.31 -0.10
CA LYS A 101 -0.92 -5.05 -0.77
C LYS A 101 -0.32 -4.97 -2.18
N LEU A 102 0.90 -5.48 -2.37
CA LEU A 102 1.59 -5.52 -3.66
C LEU A 102 1.10 -6.64 -4.58
N GLY A 103 0.26 -7.56 -4.10
CA GLY A 103 -0.13 -8.75 -4.85
C GLY A 103 0.99 -9.79 -4.99
N ILE A 104 2.05 -9.68 -4.19
CA ILE A 104 3.20 -10.57 -4.25
C ILE A 104 2.91 -11.81 -3.41
N HIS A 105 3.04 -12.98 -4.05
CA HIS A 105 2.84 -14.29 -3.46
C HIS A 105 3.93 -15.24 -3.92
N SER A 106 4.33 -16.16 -3.05
CA SER A 106 5.30 -17.19 -3.43
C SER A 106 4.66 -18.19 -4.38
N LEU A 107 5.34 -18.45 -5.50
CA LEU A 107 4.91 -19.45 -6.50
C LEU A 107 4.94 -20.90 -5.96
N ILE A 108 5.70 -21.18 -4.89
CA ILE A 108 5.83 -22.53 -4.31
C ILE A 108 4.61 -22.96 -3.48
N SER A 109 3.44 -22.33 -3.63
CA SER A 109 2.25 -22.87 -2.99
C SER A 109 1.90 -24.20 -3.68
N LYS A 110 2.00 -25.31 -2.95
CA LYS A 110 1.36 -26.57 -3.38
C LYS A 110 -0.12 -26.25 -3.63
N GLU A 111 -0.60 -26.46 -4.84
CA GLU A 111 -2.05 -26.47 -5.08
C GLU A 111 -2.69 -27.39 -4.05
N LYS A 112 -3.56 -26.84 -3.20
CA LYS A 112 -4.48 -27.70 -2.46
C LYS A 112 -5.53 -28.13 -3.47
N LYS A 113 -5.55 -29.42 -3.84
CA LYS A 113 -6.72 -30.01 -4.47
C LYS A 113 -7.94 -29.61 -3.63
N LYS A 114 -8.89 -28.91 -4.25
CA LYS A 114 -10.24 -28.83 -3.70
C LYS A 114 -10.76 -30.27 -3.69
N VAL A 115 -10.81 -30.87 -2.51
CA VAL A 115 -11.59 -32.10 -2.26
C VAL A 115 -13.00 -31.65 -1.94
#